data_AF-A0A7C0U0W0-F1
#
_entry.id   AF-A0A7C0U0W0-F1
#
_cell.length_a   1.000
_cell.length_b   1.000
_cell.length_c   1.000
_cell.angle_alpha   90.00
_cell.angle_beta   90.00
_cell.angle_gamma   90.00
#
_symmetry.space_group_name_H-M   'P 1'
#
loop_
_entity.id
_entity.type
_entity.pdbx_description
1 polymer ?
#
loop_
_entity_poly.entity_id
_entity_poly.type
_entity_poly.pdbx_seq_one_letter_code
_entity_poly.pdbx_strand_id
1 'polypeptide(L)'
;MSALEKEAEKTVKERRVKLYIFKPSGRKRWIVVGKHGEYLILPEAEYCSCHDFFFRVMSGEKPTCYHLIAVKLAKKKGEYEVI
;
A
#
# COMPACT_ATOMS: atom_id res chain seq x y z
N MET A 1 3.72 -10.16 -16.09
CA MET A 1 3.24 -9.36 -14.94
C MET A 1 1.91 -9.91 -14.46
N SER A 2 1.82 -10.26 -13.17
CA SER A 2 0.59 -10.72 -12.52
C SER A 2 -0.47 -9.61 -12.46
N ALA A 3 -1.74 -9.96 -12.23
CA ALA A 3 -2.80 -8.97 -12.08
C ALA A 3 -2.55 -7.99 -10.92
N LEU A 4 -1.89 -8.45 -9.85
CA LEU A 4 -1.55 -7.62 -8.70
C LEU A 4 -0.50 -6.57 -9.04
N GLU A 5 0.52 -6.93 -9.83
CA GLU A 5 1.55 -6.00 -10.27
C GLU A 5 0.98 -4.90 -11.16
N LYS A 6 0.05 -5.25 -12.06
CA LYS A 6 -0.64 -4.28 -12.93
C LYS A 6 -1.47 -3.28 -12.11
N GLU A 7 -2.23 -3.76 -11.13
CA GLU A 7 -3.04 -2.88 -10.27
C GLU A 7 -2.16 -2.03 -9.33
N ALA A 8 -1.05 -2.58 -8.83
CA ALA A 8 -0.08 -1.84 -8.04
C ALA A 8 0.57 -0.71 -8.86
N GLU A 9 1.06 -1.01 -10.07
CA GLU A 9 1.62 -0.02 -10.99
C GLU A 9 0.61 1.09 -11.31
N LYS A 10 -0.65 0.73 -11.59
CA LYS A 10 -1.74 1.70 -11.79
C LYS A 10 -1.92 2.59 -10.56
N THR A 11 -1.95 2.01 -9.37
CA THR A 11 -2.10 2.73 -8.09
C THR A 11 -0.97 3.74 -7.86
N VAL A 12 0.27 3.39 -8.21
CA VAL A 12 1.41 4.31 -8.13
C VAL A 12 1.27 5.46 -9.14
N LYS A 13 0.99 5.14 -10.42
CA LYS A 13 0.83 6.14 -11.49
C LYS A 13 -0.29 7.14 -11.21
N GLU A 14 -1.37 6.69 -10.61
CA GLU A 14 -2.52 7.53 -10.23
C GLU A 14 -2.27 8.33 -8.94
N ARG A 15 -1.04 8.34 -8.39
CA ARG A 15 -0.66 9.02 -7.14
C ARG A 15 -1.52 8.62 -5.93
N ARG A 16 -1.98 7.37 -5.90
CA ARG A 16 -2.80 6.83 -4.82
C ARG A 16 -1.99 6.27 -3.65
N VAL A 17 -0.67 6.36 -3.70
CA VAL A 17 0.23 6.02 -2.58
C VAL A 17 0.66 7.29 -1.87
N LYS A 18 0.36 7.38 -0.57
CA LYS A 18 0.56 8.58 0.24
C LYS A 18 1.41 8.26 1.48
N LEU A 19 2.33 9.16 1.81
CA LEU A 19 3.12 9.16 3.04
C LEU A 19 2.67 10.32 3.93
N TYR A 20 1.94 10.00 4.98
CA TYR A 20 1.50 10.97 5.97
C TYR A 20 2.59 11.20 7.01
N ILE A 21 2.93 12.46 7.27
CA ILE A 21 3.90 12.88 8.30
C ILE A 21 3.18 13.67 9.39
N PHE A 22 2.85 13.00 10.49
CA PHE A 22 2.05 13.57 11.56
C PHE A 22 2.85 14.55 12.42
N LYS A 23 2.36 15.79 12.55
CA LYS A 23 2.93 16.82 13.43
C LYS A 23 2.24 16.83 14.80
N PRO A 24 2.97 17.14 15.89
CA PRO A 24 4.41 17.44 15.95
C PRO A 24 5.31 16.20 15.95
N SER A 25 4.74 14.99 16.07
CA SER A 25 5.48 13.76 16.37
C SER A 25 6.50 13.30 15.31
N GLY A 26 6.39 13.76 14.07
CA GLY A 26 7.14 13.25 12.92
C GLY A 26 6.79 11.81 12.53
N ARG A 27 5.74 11.22 13.12
CA ARG A 27 5.34 9.83 12.83
C ARG A 27 4.93 9.70 11.38
N LYS A 28 5.46 8.68 10.70
CA LYS A 28 5.18 8.36 9.30
C LYS A 28 4.15 7.24 9.19
N ARG A 29 3.17 7.38 8.31
CA ARG A 29 2.22 6.31 7.96
C ARG A 29 2.02 6.25 6.45
N TRP A 30 2.07 5.04 5.91
CA TRP A 30 1.73 4.80 4.52
C TRP A 30 0.24 4.54 4.38
N ILE A 31 -0.39 5.29 3.49
CA ILE A 31 -1.78 5.12 3.13
C ILE A 31 -1.86 4.82 1.64
N VAL A 32 -2.65 3.82 1.26
CA VAL A 32 -2.99 3.58 -0.15
C VAL A 32 -4.48 3.78 -0.33
N VAL A 33 -4.84 4.68 -1.25
CA VAL A 33 -6.22 4.88 -1.67
C VAL A 33 -6.59 3.76 -2.64
N GLY A 34 -7.31 2.75 -2.17
CA GLY A 34 -7.79 1.63 -2.98
C GLY A 34 -9.19 1.89 -3.54
N LYS A 35 -9.77 0.88 -4.20
CA LYS A 35 -11.10 0.99 -4.84
C LYS A 35 -12.25 1.24 -3.86
N HIS A 36 -12.14 0.75 -2.63
CA HIS A 36 -13.22 0.77 -1.64
C HIS A 36 -12.90 1.59 -0.38
N GLY A 37 -11.75 2.27 -0.34
CA GLY A 37 -11.35 3.04 0.82
C GLY A 37 -9.84 3.27 0.90
N GLU A 38 -9.43 3.93 1.97
CA GLU A 38 -8.03 4.16 2.31
C GLU A 38 -7.54 3.08 3.26
N TYR A 39 -6.38 2.52 2.97
CA TYR A 39 -5.81 1.44 3.75
C TYR A 39 -4.51 1.89 4.40
N LEU A 40 -4.32 1.50 5.66
CA LEU A 40 -3.06 1.64 6.37
C LEU A 40 -2.12 0.52 5.95
N ILE A 41 -0.89 0.89 5.56
CA ILE A 41 0.17 -0.05 5.23
C ILE A 41 1.32 0.15 6.21
N LEU A 42 1.84 -0.95 6.73
CA LEU A 42 3.08 -1.01 7.51
C LEU A 42 4.06 -1.89 6.73
N PRO A 43 4.83 -1.33 5.77
CA PRO A 43 5.65 -2.11 4.85
C PRO A 43 6.68 -2.99 5.55
N GLU A 44 7.24 -2.49 6.66
CA GLU A 44 8.26 -3.17 7.46
C GLU A 44 7.69 -4.38 8.21
N ALA A 45 6.39 -4.39 8.49
CA ALA A 45 5.67 -5.51 9.09
C ALA A 45 4.90 -6.36 8.05
N GLU A 46 5.09 -6.07 6.76
CA GLU A 46 4.34 -6.65 5.64
C GLU A 46 2.82 -6.64 5.83
N TYR A 47 2.30 -5.62 6.53
CA TYR A 47 0.89 -5.53 6.90
C TYR A 47 0.12 -4.54 6.03
N CYS A 48 -1.13 -4.89 5.71
CA CYS A 48 -2.10 -3.99 5.10
C CYS A 48 -3.48 -4.15 5.76
N SER A 49 -4.17 -3.05 6.02
CA SER A 49 -5.50 -3.07 6.64
C SER A 49 -6.64 -3.45 5.69
N CYS A 50 -6.37 -3.93 4.47
CA CYS A 50 -7.41 -4.28 3.51
C CYS A 50 -8.01 -5.68 3.76
N HIS A 51 -9.27 -5.89 3.37
CA HIS A 51 -9.93 -7.19 3.50
C HIS A 51 -9.19 -8.33 2.79
N ASP A 52 -8.63 -8.06 1.61
CA ASP A 52 -7.82 -9.03 0.86
C ASP A 52 -6.63 -9.55 1.69
N PHE A 53 -5.99 -8.68 2.47
CA PHE A 53 -4.91 -9.06 3.37
C PHE A 53 -5.45 -9.92 4.51
N PHE A 54 -6.49 -9.43 5.19
CA PHE A 54 -7.06 -10.10 6.36
C PHE A 54 -7.61 -11.49 6.05
N PHE A 55 -8.35 -11.67 4.95
CA PHE A 55 -9.01 -12.93 4.65
C PHE A 55 -8.19 -13.89 3.80
N ARG A 56 -7.36 -13.38 2.88
CA ARG A 56 -6.68 -14.22 1.86
C ARG A 56 -5.17 -14.31 2.07
N VAL A 57 -4.55 -13.26 2.60
CA VAL A 57 -3.10 -13.30 2.89
C VAL A 57 -2.84 -14.00 4.22
N MET A 58 -3.55 -13.61 5.27
CA MET A 58 -3.39 -14.23 6.59
C MET A 58 -3.79 -15.72 6.62
N SER A 59 -4.69 -16.14 5.73
CA SER A 59 -5.09 -17.55 5.59
C SER A 59 -4.15 -18.38 4.72
N GLY A 60 -3.16 -17.75 4.06
CA GLY A 60 -2.24 -18.41 3.14
C GLY A 60 -2.78 -18.67 1.74
N GLU A 61 -4.03 -18.29 1.44
CA GLU A 61 -4.64 -18.43 0.10
C GLU A 61 -3.87 -17.63 -0.97
N LYS A 62 -3.29 -16.50 -0.58
CA LYS A 62 -2.59 -15.57 -1.47
C LYS A 62 -1.33 -15.03 -0.78
N PRO A 63 -0.20 -14.85 -1.49
CA PRO A 63 1.04 -14.41 -0.84
C PRO A 63 1.01 -12.94 -0.38
N THR A 64 0.22 -12.07 -1.04
CA THR A 64 0.18 -10.64 -0.72
C THR A 64 -1.03 -9.93 -1.35
N CYS A 65 -1.25 -8.66 -1.01
CA CYS A 65 -2.22 -7.78 -1.66
C CYS A 65 -1.51 -6.73 -2.53
N TYR A 66 -2.21 -6.16 -3.52
CA TYR A 66 -1.61 -5.18 -4.43
C TYR A 66 -1.20 -3.88 -3.71
N HIS A 67 -1.80 -3.55 -2.56
CA HIS A 67 -1.45 -2.36 -1.77
C HIS A 67 -0.01 -2.45 -1.21
N LEU A 68 0.41 -3.62 -0.73
CA LEU A 68 1.79 -3.85 -0.26
C LEU A 68 2.79 -3.72 -1.41
N ILE A 69 2.45 -4.28 -2.58
CA ILE A 69 3.26 -4.13 -3.80
C ILE A 69 3.35 -2.66 -4.19
N ALA A 70 2.23 -1.92 -4.17
CA ALA A 70 2.18 -0.51 -4.55
C ALA A 70 3.10 0.35 -3.68
N VAL A 71 3.12 0.16 -2.35
CA VAL A 71 4.02 0.91 -1.47
C VAL A 71 5.48 0.53 -1.71
N LYS A 72 5.81 -0.76 -1.87
CA LYS A 72 7.18 -1.21 -2.19
C LYS A 72 7.67 -0.59 -3.51
N LEU A 73 6.81 -0.58 -4.52
CA LEU A 73 7.08 -0.01 -5.83
C LEU A 73 7.25 1.52 -5.78
N ALA A 74 6.32 2.22 -5.14
CA ALA A 74 6.36 3.67 -4.94
C ALA A 74 7.64 4.10 -4.21
N LYS A 75 8.01 3.41 -3.12
CA LYS A 75 9.27 3.66 -2.40
C LYS A 75 10.49 3.48 -3.31
N LYS A 76 10.52 2.42 -4.12
CA LYS A 76 11.62 2.14 -5.06
C LYS A 76 11.74 3.23 -6.15
N LYS A 77 10.62 3.74 -6.64
CA LYS A 77 10.59 4.76 -7.71
C LYS A 77 10.66 6.20 -7.21
N GLY A 78 10.43 6.44 -5.92
CA GLY A 78 10.20 7.80 -5.38
C GLY A 78 8.86 8.40 -5.83
N GLU A 79 7.90 7.57 -6.22
CA GLU A 79 6.62 7.98 -6.80
C GLU A 79 5.50 7.84 -5.76
N TYR A 80 5.37 8.81 -4.88
CA TYR A 80 4.29 8.92 -3.90
C TYR A 80 4.06 10.37 -3.50
N GLU A 81 2.91 10.66 -2.91
CA GLU A 81 2.59 11.97 -2.36
C GLU A 81 2.95 12.04 -0.88
N VAL A 82 3.53 13.15 -0.44
CA VAL A 82 3.76 13.42 1.00
C VAL A 82 2.67 14.35 1.50
N ILE A 83 2.00 13.94 2.57
CA ILE A 83 0.90 14.68 3.23
C ILE A 83 1.34 15.10 4.64
#